data_AF-A0A6P1CZL5-F1
#
_entry.id   AF-A0A6P1CZL5-F1
#
_cell.length_a   1.000
_cell.length_b   1.000
_cell.length_c   1.000
_cell.angle_alpha   90.00
_cell.angle_beta   90.00
_cell.angle_gamma   90.00
#
_symmetry.space_group_name_H-M   'P 1'
#
loop_
_entity.id
_entity.type
_entity.pdbx_description
1 polymer ?
#
loop_
_entity_poly.entity_id
_entity_poly.type
_entity_poly.pdbx_seq_one_letter_code
_entity_poly.pdbx_strand_id
1 'polypeptide(L)'
;DGALARCLRSRLDLSRDQDQDRVDAIIEKHTGELPKADLEVLGYWEWREALHRGLAAHHAGMLPAFRHTVEELFVNGLVRAVFATETLALGINMP
;
A
#
# COMPACT_ATOMS: atom_id res chain seq x y z
N ASP A 1 0.61 -12.55 -3.27
CA ASP A 1 1.93 -11.89 -3.14
C ASP A 1 2.90 -12.59 -2.19
N GLY A 2 3.77 -13.46 -2.71
CA GLY A 2 4.80 -14.13 -1.90
C GLY A 2 6.00 -13.24 -1.57
N ALA A 3 6.27 -12.19 -2.34
CA ALA A 3 7.42 -11.30 -2.16
C ALA A 3 7.20 -10.27 -1.03
N LEU A 4 6.08 -9.55 -1.06
CA LEU A 4 5.72 -8.61 0.03
C LEU A 4 5.65 -9.33 1.38
N ALA A 5 4.99 -10.50 1.43
CA ALA A 5 4.91 -11.30 2.65
C ALA A 5 6.30 -11.71 3.19
N ARG A 6 7.31 -11.91 2.33
CA ARG A 6 8.70 -12.16 2.75
C ARG A 6 9.36 -10.92 3.33
N CYS A 7 9.14 -9.74 2.74
CA CYS A 7 9.64 -8.47 3.28
C CYS A 7 8.99 -8.10 4.60
N LEU A 8 7.69 -8.35 4.77
CA LEU A 8 7.00 -8.11 6.03
C LEU A 8 7.53 -8.99 7.17
N ARG A 9 7.97 -10.22 6.86
CA ARG A 9 8.66 -11.09 7.83
C ARG A 9 10.12 -10.71 8.12
N SER A 10 10.72 -9.82 7.32
CA SER A 10 12.06 -9.29 7.58
C SER A 10 11.97 -7.99 8.39
N ARG A 11 13.08 -7.53 8.98
CA ARG A 11 13.17 -6.22 9.66
C ARG A 11 13.30 -5.03 8.69
N LEU A 12 12.93 -5.20 7.43
CA LEU A 12 13.02 -4.11 6.46
C LEU A 12 11.91 -3.08 6.75
N ASP A 13 12.33 -1.88 7.11
CA ASP A 13 11.47 -0.72 7.27
C ASP A 13 12.09 0.42 6.45
N LEU A 14 11.33 0.91 5.48
CA LEU A 14 11.74 1.99 4.59
C LEU A 14 11.08 3.32 4.96
N SER A 15 10.27 3.34 6.00
CA SER A 15 9.50 4.50 6.43
C SER A 15 10.38 5.54 7.12
N ARG A 16 9.77 6.70 7.38
CA ARG A 16 10.33 7.76 8.21
C ARG A 16 9.28 8.14 9.23
N ASP A 17 9.69 8.31 10.49
CA ASP A 17 8.76 8.62 11.59
C ASP A 17 7.88 9.86 11.30
N GLN A 18 8.46 10.88 10.65
CA GLN A 18 7.77 12.13 10.28
C GLN A 18 6.66 11.97 9.23
N ASP A 19 6.60 10.84 8.52
CA ASP A 19 5.70 10.63 7.39
C ASP A 19 4.45 9.81 7.76
N GLN A 20 4.40 9.25 8.98
CA GLN A 20 3.32 8.35 9.44
C GLN A 20 1.94 9.01 9.39
N ASP A 21 1.82 10.27 9.87
CA ASP A 21 0.55 11.01 9.85
C ASP A 21 0.05 11.26 8.42
N ARG A 22 0.97 11.47 7.46
CA ARG A 22 0.64 11.66 6.04
C ARG A 22 0.17 10.35 5.42
N VAL A 23 0.80 9.24 5.78
CA VAL A 23 0.38 7.89 5.36
C VAL A 23 -1.05 7.62 5.85
N ASP A 24 -1.32 7.85 7.14
CA ASP A 24 -2.66 7.66 7.71
C ASP A 24 -3.72 8.56 7.07
N ALA A 25 -3.40 9.83 6.80
CA ALA A 25 -4.31 10.74 6.12
C ALA A 25 -4.69 10.25 4.71
N ILE A 26 -3.73 9.70 3.96
CA ILE A 26 -3.99 9.17 2.61
C ILE A 26 -4.77 7.86 2.68
N ILE A 27 -4.46 6.97 3.64
CA ILE A 27 -5.24 5.74 3.86
C ILE A 27 -6.70 6.08 4.18
N GLU A 28 -6.93 7.00 5.12
CA GLU A 28 -8.27 7.43 5.52
C GLU A 28 -9.03 8.07 4.35
N LYS A 29 -8.37 8.95 3.58
CA LYS A 29 -8.96 9.58 2.38
C LYS A 29 -9.57 8.58 1.40
N HIS A 30 -8.94 7.43 1.20
CA HIS A 30 -9.39 6.43 0.23
C HIS A 30 -10.25 5.31 0.82
N THR A 31 -10.18 5.08 2.13
CA THR A 31 -10.81 3.92 2.78
C THR A 31 -11.83 4.27 3.86
N GLY A 32 -11.95 5.54 4.26
CA GLY A 32 -12.82 5.96 5.37
C GLY A 32 -14.32 5.73 5.15
N GLU A 33 -14.75 5.58 3.90
CA GLU A 33 -16.14 5.24 3.55
C GLU A 33 -16.43 3.73 3.54
N LEU A 34 -15.40 2.87 3.66
CA LEU A 34 -15.57 1.43 3.64
C LEU A 34 -16.14 0.93 4.98
N PRO A 35 -17.14 0.03 4.97
CA PRO A 35 -17.63 -0.60 6.19
C PRO A 35 -16.51 -1.36 6.91
N LYS A 36 -16.44 -1.22 8.25
CA LYS A 36 -15.40 -1.90 9.05
C LYS A 36 -15.40 -3.42 8.89
N ALA A 37 -16.57 -4.03 8.68
CA ALA A 37 -16.68 -5.47 8.45
C ALA A 37 -15.99 -5.90 7.15
N ASP A 38 -15.99 -5.05 6.13
CA ASP A 38 -15.34 -5.34 4.84
C ASP A 38 -13.81 -5.21 4.96
N LEU A 39 -13.32 -4.25 5.75
CA LEU A 39 -11.88 -4.05 5.96
C LEU A 39 -11.17 -5.32 6.47
N GLU A 40 -11.79 -6.05 7.38
CA GLU A 40 -11.22 -7.29 7.93
C GLU A 40 -11.09 -8.37 6.84
N VAL A 41 -12.12 -8.57 6.03
CA VAL A 41 -12.12 -9.57 4.95
C VAL A 41 -11.13 -9.21 3.84
N LEU A 42 -10.88 -7.92 3.63
CA LEU A 42 -9.97 -7.39 2.61
C LEU A 42 -8.49 -7.46 3.00
N GLY A 43 -8.13 -7.90 4.22
CA GLY A 43 -6.75 -7.89 4.70
C GLY A 43 -6.20 -6.47 4.88
N TYR A 44 -7.07 -5.53 5.26
CA TYR A 44 -6.73 -4.11 5.41
C TYR A 44 -5.59 -3.87 6.40
N TRP A 45 -5.53 -4.62 7.50
CA TRP A 45 -4.59 -4.38 8.59
C TRP A 45 -3.15 -4.70 8.18
N GLU A 46 -2.94 -5.85 7.56
CA GLU A 46 -1.64 -6.25 7.02
C GLU A 46 -1.20 -5.33 5.88
N TRP A 47 -2.15 -4.90 5.05
CA TRP A 47 -1.90 -3.93 3.99
C TRP A 47 -1.49 -2.57 4.57
N ARG A 48 -2.22 -2.05 5.56
CA ARG A 48 -1.88 -0.80 6.27
C ARG A 48 -0.52 -0.87 6.95
N GLU A 49 -0.19 -1.99 7.60
CA GLU A 49 1.14 -2.20 8.20
C GLU A 49 2.25 -2.11 7.14
N ALA A 50 2.05 -2.71 5.97
CA ALA A 50 3.01 -2.64 4.88
C ALA A 50 3.26 -1.20 4.43
N LEU A 51 2.19 -0.42 4.24
CA LEU A 51 2.29 0.98 3.83
C LEU A 51 3.06 1.82 4.84
N HIS A 52 2.80 1.62 6.14
CA HIS A 52 3.52 2.28 7.22
C HIS A 52 5.01 1.94 7.27
N ARG A 53 5.41 0.81 6.70
CA ARG A 53 6.81 0.39 6.53
C ARG A 53 7.43 0.83 5.20
N GLY A 54 6.69 1.60 4.40
CA GLY A 54 7.11 2.08 3.09
C GLY A 54 7.11 1.00 2.00
N LEU A 55 6.31 -0.07 2.17
CA LEU A 55 6.19 -1.20 1.25
C LEU A 55 4.75 -1.33 0.75
N ALA A 56 4.54 -1.74 -0.49
CA ALA A 56 3.21 -2.09 -0.97
C ALA A 56 3.22 -3.23 -1.98
N ALA A 57 2.07 -3.90 -2.11
CA ALA A 57 1.75 -4.66 -3.31
C ALA A 57 0.90 -3.79 -4.25
N HIS A 58 1.02 -4.01 -5.56
CA HIS A 58 0.15 -3.40 -6.54
C HIS A 58 -0.21 -4.42 -7.63
N HIS A 59 -1.49 -4.76 -7.75
CA HIS A 59 -1.98 -5.64 -8.82
C HIS A 59 -3.41 -5.29 -9.25
N ALA A 60 -3.79 -5.71 -10.47
CA ALA A 60 -5.10 -5.40 -11.06
C ALA A 60 -6.29 -5.89 -10.22
N GLY A 61 -6.11 -6.99 -9.47
CA GLY A 61 -7.13 -7.54 -8.57
C GLY A 61 -7.36 -6.75 -7.26
N MET A 62 -6.59 -5.70 -6.98
CA MET A 62 -6.81 -4.88 -5.78
C MET A 62 -8.04 -3.99 -5.92
N LEU A 63 -8.75 -3.80 -4.80
CA LEU A 63 -9.85 -2.84 -4.70
C LEU A 63 -9.38 -1.45 -5.16
N PRO A 64 -10.18 -0.70 -5.94
CA PRO A 64 -9.78 0.62 -6.43
C PRO A 64 -9.28 1.58 -5.34
N ALA A 65 -9.92 1.58 -4.17
CA ALA A 65 -9.48 2.35 -3.01
C ALA A 65 -8.03 2.03 -2.61
N PHE A 66 -7.68 0.74 -2.53
CA PHE A 66 -6.32 0.34 -2.14
C PHE A 66 -5.30 0.66 -3.23
N ARG A 67 -5.65 0.49 -4.51
CA ARG A 67 -4.76 0.86 -5.62
C ARG A 67 -4.46 2.35 -5.63
N HIS A 68 -5.50 3.20 -5.55
CA HIS A 68 -5.32 4.65 -5.56
C HIS A 68 -4.54 5.13 -4.34
N THR A 69 -4.71 4.49 -3.18
CA THR A 69 -3.88 4.76 -1.99
C THR A 69 -2.40 4.47 -2.28
N VAL A 70 -2.08 3.29 -2.82
CA VAL A 70 -0.69 2.89 -3.13
C VAL A 70 -0.06 3.82 -4.17
N GLU A 71 -0.81 4.16 -5.23
CA GLU A 71 -0.36 5.09 -6.28
C GLU A 71 -0.06 6.48 -5.71
N GLU A 72 -0.94 7.04 -4.88
CA GLU A 72 -0.74 8.36 -4.26
C GLU A 72 0.44 8.33 -3.27
N LEU A 73 0.56 7.31 -2.43
CA LEU A 73 1.68 7.15 -1.51
C LEU A 73 3.02 7.03 -2.24
N PHE A 74 3.05 6.32 -3.37
CA PHE A 74 4.26 6.13 -4.17
C PHE A 74 4.69 7.43 -4.85
N VAL A 75 3.76 8.16 -5.49
CA VAL A 75 4.04 9.47 -6.10
C VAL A 75 4.55 10.49 -5.07
N ASN A 76 4.08 10.41 -3.81
CA ASN A 76 4.55 11.25 -2.71
C ASN A 76 5.87 10.77 -2.07
N GLY A 77 6.43 9.64 -2.50
CA GLY A 77 7.65 9.05 -1.94
C GLY A 77 7.50 8.47 -0.52
N LEU A 78 6.25 8.26 -0.07
CA LEU A 78 5.89 7.72 1.24
C LEU A 78 5.98 6.19 1.25
N VAL A 79 5.58 5.55 0.13
CA VAL A 79 5.91 4.15 -0.18
C VAL A 79 7.10 4.14 -1.12
N ARG A 80 8.13 3.37 -0.79
CA ARG A 80 9.44 3.38 -1.47
C ARG A 80 9.71 2.13 -2.28
N ALA A 81 9.01 1.03 -1.98
CA ALA A 81 9.09 -0.19 -2.76
C ALA A 81 7.70 -0.76 -3.00
N VAL A 82 7.40 -1.05 -4.26
CA VAL A 82 6.13 -1.64 -4.70
C VAL A 82 6.43 -2.95 -5.40
N PHE A 83 5.77 -4.02 -4.95
CA PHE A 83 5.82 -5.32 -5.57
C PHE A 83 4.59 -5.47 -6.48
N ALA A 84 4.81 -5.52 -7.78
CA ALA A 84 3.75 -5.77 -8.74
C ALA A 84 3.87 -7.19 -9.31
N THR A 85 2.74 -7.90 -9.41
CA THR A 85 2.67 -9.15 -10.20
C THR A 85 2.29 -8.84 -11.65
N GLU A 86 2.75 -9.70 -12.59
CA GLU A 86 2.88 -9.47 -14.05
C GLU A 86 1.76 -8.71 -14.79
N THR A 87 2.20 -8.01 -15.86
CA THR A 87 1.52 -7.12 -16.85
C THR A 87 1.28 -5.66 -16.46
N LEU A 88 2.02 -5.12 -15.49
CA LEU A 88 1.97 -3.69 -15.15
C LEU A 88 3.16 -2.85 -15.65
N ALA A 89 3.97 -3.37 -16.58
CA ALA A 89 5.04 -2.58 -17.20
C ALA A 89 4.53 -1.63 -18.32
N LEU A 90 3.22 -1.62 -18.61
CA LEU A 90 2.66 -1.00 -19.82
C LEU A 90 1.61 0.10 -19.58
N GLY A 91 1.34 0.53 -18.35
CA GLY A 91 0.29 1.55 -18.15
C GLY A 91 0.19 2.30 -16.83
N ILE A 92 0.97 1.96 -15.79
CA ILE A 92 0.99 2.82 -14.60
C ILE A 92 2.21 3.73 -14.69
N ASN A 93 1.93 5.03 -14.71
CA ASN A 93 2.91 6.08 -14.57
C ASN A 93 3.37 6.11 -13.11
N MET A 94 4.07 5.06 -12.68
CA MET A 94 4.82 4.99 -11.42
C MET A 94 6.18 5.64 -11.71
N PRO A 95 6.47 6.86 -11.24
CA PRO A 95 7.76 7.53 -11.47
C PRO A 95 8.94 6.83 -10.77
#